data_AF-A0A2T8KA62-F1
#
_entry.id   AF-A0A2T8KA62-F1
#
_cell.length_a   1.000
_cell.length_b   1.000
_cell.length_c   1.000
_cell.angle_alpha   90.00
_cell.angle_beta   90.00
_cell.angle_gamma   90.00
#
_symmetry.space_group_name_H-M   'P 1'
#
loop_
_entity.id
_entity.type
_entity.pdbx_description
1 polymer ?
#
loop_
_entity_poly.entity_id
_entity_poly.type
_entity_poly.pdbx_seq_one_letter_code
_entity_poly.pdbx_strand_id
1 'polypeptide(L)'
;MVNNMTDLTAQEPAWQTRDHLDDPVIGELRNRFGPDAFTVQATRTGVPVVWIKREQLLEVGDFLKKLPKPYVMLFDLHGMDERLRTHREGLPAADFSVFYHLISIDRNRDIMLKVALAENDLHVPTFTKLFPNANWYERETWDLFGITFDGHPNLRRIMMPQTWKGHPLRKDYPARATEFSPFELTKAKQDLEMEALTFKPEEWGMKRGTENEDFMFLNLGPNHPSAHGAFRIVLQLDGEEIVDCVPDIGYHHRGAEKMGERQSWHSYIPYTDRIEYLGGCVNEMPYVLAVEKLAGITVPDRVNVIRVMLSELFRINSHLLYISTFIQDVGAMTPVFFAFTDRQKIYDLVEAITGFRMHPAWFRIGGVAHDLPRGWDRLLREFLDWMPKRLASYEKAALQNTILKGRSQGVAAYGAKEALEWGTTGAGLRATGIDFDVRKARPYSGYENFDFEIPVGGGVSDCYTRVMLKVEELRQSLRILEQCLNNMPEGPFKADHPLTTPPPKERTLQHIETLITHFLQVSWGPVMPANESFQMVEATKGINSYYLTSDGSTMSYRTRIRTPSYAHLQQIPAAIRGSLVSDLIVYLGSIDFVMSDVDR
;
A
#
# COMPACT_ATOMS: atom_id res chain seq x y z
N MET A 1 -31.05 -49.17 19.22
CA MET A 1 -31.80 -47.90 19.14
C MET A 1 -30.81 -46.82 18.79
N VAL A 2 -30.84 -46.41 17.53
CA VAL A 2 -30.15 -45.24 17.00
C VAL A 2 -30.92 -44.01 17.50
N ASN A 3 -30.23 -42.98 17.98
CA ASN A 3 -30.71 -41.60 17.89
C ASN A 3 -29.58 -40.58 18.20
N ASN A 4 -29.18 -39.90 17.14
CA ASN A 4 -29.00 -38.45 17.00
C ASN A 4 -28.02 -37.72 17.93
N MET A 5 -26.75 -37.63 17.50
CA MET A 5 -25.98 -36.38 17.57
C MET A 5 -25.59 -36.00 16.14
N THR A 6 -26.45 -35.21 15.49
CA THR A 6 -26.14 -34.49 14.25
C THR A 6 -26.18 -33.00 14.54
N ASP A 7 -25.29 -32.28 13.85
CA ASP A 7 -25.11 -30.82 13.81
C ASP A 7 -24.41 -30.15 15.00
N LEU A 8 -23.12 -30.44 15.12
CA LEU A 8 -22.14 -29.37 15.35
C LEU A 8 -22.03 -28.58 14.04
N THR A 9 -22.47 -27.34 14.07
CA THR A 9 -22.30 -26.31 13.05
C THR A 9 -20.97 -26.46 12.32
N ALA A 10 -21.02 -26.97 11.09
CA ALA A 10 -19.94 -26.82 10.13
C ALA A 10 -19.75 -25.31 9.92
N GLN A 11 -18.75 -24.72 10.58
CA GLN A 11 -18.30 -23.38 10.22
C GLN A 11 -17.99 -23.43 8.72
N GLU A 12 -18.70 -22.62 7.93
CA GLU A 12 -18.38 -22.46 6.51
C GLU A 12 -16.87 -22.18 6.39
N PRO A 13 -16.13 -22.83 5.49
CA PRO A 13 -14.72 -22.56 5.32
C PRO A 13 -14.51 -21.07 5.09
N ALA A 14 -13.65 -20.44 5.91
CA ALA A 14 -13.55 -18.99 6.07
C ALA A 14 -13.32 -18.20 4.77
N TRP A 15 -12.85 -18.86 3.70
CA TRP A 15 -12.52 -18.23 2.43
C TRP A 15 -13.05 -19.04 1.24
N GLN A 16 -14.35 -18.93 0.96
CA GLN A 16 -14.96 -19.52 -0.24
C GLN A 16 -14.80 -18.59 -1.45
N THR A 17 -14.61 -19.18 -2.63
CA THR A 17 -14.72 -18.44 -3.89
C THR A 17 -16.17 -17.99 -4.05
N ARG A 18 -16.41 -16.68 -4.09
CA ARG A 18 -17.74 -16.10 -4.21
C ARG A 18 -17.80 -15.16 -5.42
N ASP A 19 -18.93 -15.17 -6.10
CA ASP A 19 -19.25 -14.25 -7.20
C ASP A 19 -19.94 -12.97 -6.69
N HIS A 20 -20.43 -12.95 -5.45
CA HIS A 20 -21.11 -11.81 -4.84
C HIS A 20 -22.33 -11.34 -5.66
N LEU A 21 -23.05 -12.27 -6.29
CA LEU A 21 -24.26 -11.96 -7.06
C LEU A 21 -25.38 -11.33 -6.22
N ASP A 22 -25.34 -11.54 -4.91
CA ASP A 22 -26.22 -11.00 -3.90
C ASP A 22 -25.84 -9.57 -3.44
N ASP A 23 -24.69 -9.05 -3.85
CA ASP A 23 -24.27 -7.69 -3.47
C ASP A 23 -25.24 -6.64 -4.07
N PRO A 24 -25.76 -5.69 -3.27
CA PRO A 24 -26.66 -4.64 -3.76
C PRO A 24 -26.11 -3.84 -4.95
N VAL A 25 -24.79 -3.64 -5.05
CA VAL A 25 -24.20 -2.91 -6.19
C VAL A 25 -24.39 -3.66 -7.50
N ILE A 26 -24.36 -5.00 -7.48
CA ILE A 26 -24.62 -5.83 -8.65
C ILE A 26 -26.09 -5.69 -9.08
N GLY A 27 -27.01 -5.63 -8.13
CA GLY A 27 -28.42 -5.33 -8.40
C GLY A 27 -28.63 -3.94 -9.01
N GLU A 28 -28.00 -2.91 -8.46
CA GLU A 28 -28.03 -1.54 -8.99
C GLU A 28 -27.48 -1.47 -10.44
N LEU A 29 -26.37 -2.16 -10.72
CA LEU A 29 -25.79 -2.24 -12.06
C LEU A 29 -26.71 -3.00 -13.03
N ARG A 30 -27.28 -4.14 -12.64
CA ARG A 30 -28.24 -4.89 -13.47
C ARG A 30 -29.48 -4.07 -13.81
N ASN A 31 -30.00 -3.31 -12.85
CA ASN A 31 -31.17 -2.48 -13.06
C ASN A 31 -30.90 -1.33 -14.05
N ARG A 32 -29.67 -0.79 -14.07
CA ARG A 32 -29.32 0.34 -14.93
C ARG A 32 -28.87 -0.09 -16.33
N PHE A 33 -28.02 -1.11 -16.43
CA PHE A 33 -27.34 -1.50 -17.67
C PHE A 33 -27.86 -2.80 -18.29
N GLY A 34 -28.69 -3.55 -17.56
CA GLY A 34 -29.16 -4.88 -17.95
C GLY A 34 -28.22 -6.01 -17.48
N PRO A 35 -28.72 -7.27 -17.46
CA PRO A 35 -27.95 -8.42 -16.98
C PRO A 35 -26.79 -8.82 -17.90
N ASP A 36 -26.88 -8.54 -19.20
CA ASP A 36 -25.88 -8.95 -20.20
C ASP A 36 -24.78 -7.88 -20.42
N ALA A 37 -24.81 -6.78 -19.68
CA ALA A 37 -23.84 -5.71 -19.81
C ALA A 37 -22.47 -6.04 -19.21
N PHE A 38 -22.43 -6.99 -18.26
CA PHE A 38 -21.21 -7.32 -17.54
C PHE A 38 -21.15 -8.78 -17.12
N THR A 39 -19.93 -9.31 -16.98
CA THR A 39 -19.69 -10.67 -16.48
C THR A 39 -19.16 -10.60 -15.06
N VAL A 40 -19.83 -11.26 -14.12
CA VAL A 40 -19.38 -11.33 -12.73
C VAL A 40 -18.34 -12.44 -12.59
N GLN A 41 -17.20 -12.13 -11.99
CA GLN A 41 -16.12 -13.07 -11.76
C GLN A 41 -16.14 -13.56 -10.31
N ALA A 42 -16.20 -14.88 -10.13
CA ALA A 42 -16.03 -15.49 -8.82
C ALA A 42 -14.56 -15.41 -8.38
N THR A 43 -14.30 -14.79 -7.23
CA THR A 43 -12.94 -14.62 -6.70
C THR A 43 -12.86 -14.90 -5.21
N ARG A 44 -11.64 -14.90 -4.65
CA ARG A 44 -11.37 -14.88 -3.22
C ARG A 44 -10.90 -13.50 -2.75
N THR A 45 -11.24 -12.44 -3.48
CA THR A 45 -10.91 -11.07 -3.08
C THR A 45 -11.78 -10.59 -1.92
N GLY A 46 -13.00 -11.14 -1.79
CA GLY A 46 -14.02 -10.69 -0.85
C GLY A 46 -14.77 -9.44 -1.32
N VAL A 47 -14.58 -9.03 -2.57
CA VAL A 47 -15.26 -7.88 -3.20
C VAL A 47 -15.91 -8.31 -4.51
N PRO A 48 -17.02 -7.67 -4.93
CA PRO A 48 -17.61 -7.93 -6.24
C PRO A 48 -16.65 -7.50 -7.35
N VAL A 49 -16.37 -8.44 -8.26
CA VAL A 49 -15.49 -8.25 -9.42
C VAL A 49 -16.32 -8.38 -10.68
N VAL A 50 -16.38 -7.32 -11.49
CA VAL A 50 -17.20 -7.29 -12.71
C VAL A 50 -16.37 -6.92 -13.93
N TRP A 51 -16.53 -7.68 -15.00
CA TRP A 51 -15.99 -7.38 -16.31
C TRP A 51 -16.99 -6.57 -17.10
N ILE A 52 -16.60 -5.38 -17.54
CA ILE A 52 -17.45 -4.47 -18.31
C ILE A 52 -16.83 -4.22 -19.68
N LYS A 53 -17.68 -3.86 -20.65
CA LYS A 53 -17.23 -3.45 -21.97
C LYS A 53 -16.49 -2.11 -21.87
N ARG A 54 -15.43 -1.96 -22.65
CA ARG A 54 -14.61 -0.72 -22.71
C ARG A 54 -15.47 0.52 -22.93
N GLU A 55 -16.47 0.43 -23.80
CA GLU A 55 -17.35 1.54 -24.20
C GLU A 55 -18.25 2.01 -23.05
N GLN A 56 -18.51 1.14 -22.07
CA GLN A 56 -19.37 1.43 -20.92
C GLN A 56 -18.59 1.89 -19.69
N LEU A 57 -17.24 1.85 -19.72
CA LEU A 57 -16.39 2.13 -18.56
C LEU A 57 -16.71 3.49 -17.91
N LEU A 58 -16.78 4.56 -18.70
CA LEU A 58 -17.06 5.90 -18.18
C LEU A 58 -18.48 6.05 -17.66
N GLU A 59 -19.46 5.43 -18.33
CA GLU A 59 -20.86 5.49 -17.92
C GLU A 59 -21.08 4.75 -16.60
N VAL A 60 -20.47 3.56 -16.44
CA VAL A 60 -20.50 2.79 -15.20
C VAL A 60 -19.78 3.54 -14.07
N GLY A 61 -18.61 4.10 -14.34
CA GLY A 61 -17.87 4.90 -13.35
C GLY A 61 -18.66 6.12 -12.87
N ASP A 62 -19.26 6.87 -13.79
CA ASP A 62 -20.11 8.03 -13.48
C ASP A 62 -21.35 7.63 -12.69
N PHE A 63 -22.00 6.52 -13.07
CA PHE A 63 -23.14 5.97 -12.33
C PHE A 63 -22.77 5.63 -10.89
N LEU A 64 -21.68 4.89 -10.67
CA LEU A 64 -21.22 4.49 -9.33
C LEU A 64 -20.87 5.70 -8.45
N LYS A 65 -20.30 6.77 -9.05
CA LYS A 65 -19.98 8.02 -8.36
C LYS A 65 -21.23 8.85 -8.00
N LYS A 66 -22.36 8.65 -8.69
CA LYS A 66 -23.62 9.39 -8.49
C LYS A 66 -24.67 8.63 -7.69
N LEU A 67 -24.39 7.41 -7.26
CA LEU A 67 -25.30 6.65 -6.40
C LEU A 67 -25.56 7.40 -5.07
N PRO A 68 -26.73 7.18 -4.41
CA PRO A 68 -27.07 7.85 -3.15
C PRO A 68 -26.03 7.67 -2.04
N LYS A 69 -25.42 6.48 -1.99
CA LYS A 69 -24.19 6.22 -1.25
C LYS A 69 -23.09 5.95 -2.29
N PRO A 70 -22.28 6.94 -2.67
CA PRO A 70 -21.44 6.86 -3.85
C PRO A 70 -20.14 6.09 -3.62
N TYR A 71 -19.56 5.57 -4.71
CA TYR A 71 -18.18 5.10 -4.75
C TYR A 71 -17.26 6.28 -5.06
N VAL A 72 -16.78 6.93 -4.00
CA VAL A 72 -16.14 8.25 -4.03
C VAL A 72 -14.63 8.22 -4.18
N MET A 73 -14.01 7.06 -3.96
CA MET A 73 -12.56 6.91 -3.96
C MET A 73 -12.13 5.88 -5.00
N LEU A 74 -11.30 6.30 -5.96
CA LEU A 74 -10.48 5.38 -6.75
C LEU A 74 -9.29 4.96 -5.91
N PHE A 75 -9.30 3.73 -5.42
CA PHE A 75 -8.31 3.22 -4.49
C PHE A 75 -7.05 2.68 -5.19
N ASP A 76 -7.23 2.01 -6.33
CA ASP A 76 -6.16 1.52 -7.20
C ASP A 76 -6.62 1.41 -8.66
N LEU A 77 -5.67 1.54 -9.59
CA LEU A 77 -5.85 1.27 -11.01
C LEU A 77 -4.55 0.68 -11.56
N HIS A 78 -4.63 -0.49 -12.21
CA HIS A 78 -3.46 -1.17 -12.75
C HIS A 78 -3.82 -2.07 -13.94
N GLY A 79 -2.79 -2.52 -14.67
CA GLY A 79 -2.91 -3.51 -15.74
C GLY A 79 -2.47 -4.93 -15.36
N MET A 80 -2.89 -5.90 -16.17
CA MET A 80 -2.37 -7.26 -16.18
C MET A 80 -2.23 -7.76 -17.62
N ASP A 81 -1.13 -8.46 -17.89
CA ASP A 81 -0.92 -9.20 -19.13
C ASP A 81 -1.48 -10.62 -18.93
N GLU A 82 -2.51 -10.97 -19.69
CA GLU A 82 -3.35 -12.16 -19.52
C GLU A 82 -2.98 -13.28 -20.52
N ARG A 83 -2.10 -12.99 -21.50
CA ARG A 83 -1.78 -13.89 -22.63
C ARG A 83 -1.30 -15.28 -22.22
N LEU A 84 -0.62 -15.39 -21.08
CA LEU A 84 -0.06 -16.66 -20.58
C LEU A 84 -0.90 -17.30 -19.47
N ARG A 85 -2.03 -16.71 -19.08
CA ARG A 85 -2.87 -17.22 -17.99
C ARG A 85 -3.77 -18.35 -18.50
N THR A 86 -3.67 -19.51 -17.87
CA THR A 86 -4.38 -20.72 -18.30
C THR A 86 -5.76 -20.89 -17.64
N HIS A 87 -5.91 -20.52 -16.37
CA HIS A 87 -7.17 -20.65 -15.64
C HIS A 87 -8.04 -19.39 -15.81
N ARG A 88 -8.72 -19.30 -16.96
CA ARG A 88 -9.63 -18.19 -17.33
C ARG A 88 -11.03 -18.64 -17.76
N GLU A 89 -11.44 -19.86 -17.42
CA GLU A 89 -12.75 -20.41 -17.83
C GLU A 89 -13.90 -19.49 -17.38
N GLY A 90 -14.83 -19.17 -18.31
CA GLY A 90 -15.98 -18.30 -18.05
C GLY A 90 -15.68 -16.79 -18.04
N LEU A 91 -14.42 -16.38 -18.23
CA LEU A 91 -14.05 -14.97 -18.33
C LEU A 91 -14.06 -14.48 -19.78
N PRO A 92 -14.23 -13.16 -20.01
CA PRO A 92 -14.05 -12.58 -21.34
C PRO A 92 -12.66 -12.87 -21.91
N ALA A 93 -12.61 -13.08 -23.23
CA ALA A 93 -11.35 -13.17 -23.97
C ALA A 93 -10.57 -11.86 -23.81
N ALA A 94 -9.32 -11.96 -23.38
CA ALA A 94 -8.46 -10.81 -23.11
C ALA A 94 -7.00 -11.22 -23.24
N ASP A 95 -6.22 -10.43 -23.97
CA ASP A 95 -4.75 -10.50 -23.95
C ASP A 95 -4.20 -9.63 -22.82
N PHE A 96 -4.87 -8.52 -22.52
CA PHE A 96 -4.57 -7.61 -21.41
C PHE A 96 -5.86 -7.25 -20.69
N SER A 97 -5.75 -6.90 -19.41
CA SER A 97 -6.88 -6.38 -18.64
C SER A 97 -6.48 -5.16 -17.81
N VAL A 98 -7.41 -4.21 -17.65
CA VAL A 98 -7.25 -3.02 -16.80
C VAL A 98 -8.26 -3.07 -15.67
N PHE A 99 -7.79 -2.75 -14.47
CA PHE A 99 -8.52 -2.89 -13.21
C PHE A 99 -8.80 -1.50 -12.63
N TYR A 100 -9.99 -1.32 -12.08
CA TYR A 100 -10.39 -0.12 -11.36
C TYR A 100 -11.01 -0.54 -10.04
N HIS A 101 -10.36 -0.26 -8.92
CA HIS A 101 -10.86 -0.56 -7.58
C HIS A 101 -11.47 0.69 -6.97
N LEU A 102 -12.79 0.69 -6.80
CA LEU A 102 -13.55 1.79 -6.23
C LEU A 102 -14.04 1.44 -4.82
N ILE A 103 -13.97 2.42 -3.91
CA ILE A 103 -14.42 2.27 -2.52
C ILE A 103 -15.56 3.26 -2.24
N SER A 104 -16.60 2.75 -1.57
CA SER A 104 -17.65 3.55 -0.94
C SER A 104 -17.49 3.48 0.58
N ILE A 105 -17.07 4.61 1.16
CA ILE A 105 -16.85 4.73 2.61
C ILE A 105 -18.17 4.55 3.38
N ASP A 106 -19.24 5.24 2.95
CA ASP A 106 -20.55 5.19 3.62
C ASP A 106 -21.24 3.81 3.57
N ARG A 107 -20.94 3.02 2.53
CA ARG A 107 -21.42 1.63 2.42
C ARG A 107 -20.51 0.65 3.16
N ASN A 108 -19.28 1.06 3.48
CA ASN A 108 -18.17 0.18 3.81
C ASN A 108 -18.06 -0.99 2.79
N ARG A 109 -18.14 -0.68 1.49
CA ARG A 109 -18.11 -1.66 0.39
C ARG A 109 -17.22 -1.21 -0.75
N ASP A 110 -16.73 -2.19 -1.50
CA ASP A 110 -15.84 -2.01 -2.65
C ASP A 110 -16.46 -2.61 -3.90
N ILE A 111 -15.96 -2.20 -5.06
CA ILE A 111 -16.21 -2.88 -6.33
C ILE A 111 -14.94 -2.80 -7.19
N MET A 112 -14.61 -3.90 -7.86
CA MET A 112 -13.54 -3.94 -8.85
C MET A 112 -14.12 -4.09 -10.25
N LEU A 113 -13.85 -3.12 -11.11
CA LEU A 113 -14.19 -3.17 -12.53
C LEU A 113 -12.98 -3.69 -13.32
N LYS A 114 -13.21 -4.58 -14.28
CA LYS A 114 -12.20 -5.04 -15.22
C LYS A 114 -12.64 -4.78 -16.65
N VAL A 115 -11.69 -4.34 -17.47
CA VAL A 115 -11.88 -4.16 -18.92
C VAL A 115 -10.92 -5.09 -19.64
N ALA A 116 -11.47 -5.92 -20.53
CA ALA A 116 -10.68 -6.79 -21.41
C ALA A 116 -10.19 -6.01 -22.64
N LEU A 117 -8.92 -6.22 -22.99
CA LEU A 117 -8.26 -5.62 -24.15
C LEU A 117 -7.57 -6.71 -24.99
N ALA A 118 -7.46 -6.48 -26.29
CA ALA A 118 -6.72 -7.32 -27.22
C ALA A 118 -5.33 -6.71 -27.49
N GLU A 119 -4.32 -7.52 -27.79
CA GLU A 119 -2.94 -7.05 -28.01
C GLU A 119 -2.82 -6.03 -29.16
N ASN A 120 -3.68 -6.17 -30.16
CA ASN A 120 -3.81 -5.30 -31.33
C ASN A 120 -4.70 -4.06 -31.09
N ASP A 121 -5.34 -3.92 -29.93
CA ASP A 121 -6.14 -2.76 -29.53
C ASP A 121 -5.99 -2.48 -28.02
N LEU A 122 -4.86 -1.90 -27.64
CA LEU A 122 -4.51 -1.57 -26.25
C LEU A 122 -4.95 -0.15 -25.84
N HIS A 123 -6.17 0.22 -26.19
CA HIS A 123 -6.74 1.54 -25.89
C HIS A 123 -7.92 1.44 -24.93
N VAL A 124 -7.99 2.35 -23.96
CA VAL A 124 -9.08 2.48 -22.98
C VAL A 124 -9.33 3.95 -22.67
N PRO A 125 -10.57 4.42 -22.45
CA PRO A 125 -10.79 5.84 -22.12
C PRO A 125 -10.22 6.19 -20.75
N THR A 126 -9.68 7.42 -20.61
CA THR A 126 -9.16 7.92 -19.33
C THR A 126 -10.25 8.08 -18.26
N PHE A 127 -9.93 7.67 -17.04
CA PHE A 127 -10.72 7.85 -15.83
C PHE A 127 -10.42 9.17 -15.10
N THR A 128 -9.42 9.94 -15.55
CA THR A 128 -9.01 11.22 -14.93
C THR A 128 -10.12 12.26 -14.81
N LYS A 129 -11.11 12.23 -15.71
CA LYS A 129 -12.28 13.12 -15.66
C LYS A 129 -13.22 12.79 -14.50
N LEU A 130 -13.24 11.53 -14.05
CA LEU A 130 -14.05 11.09 -12.92
C LEU A 130 -13.26 11.17 -11.61
N PHE A 131 -11.98 10.78 -11.63
CA PHE A 131 -11.12 10.74 -10.46
C PHE A 131 -9.75 11.38 -10.79
N PRO A 132 -9.40 12.53 -10.17
CA PRO A 132 -8.12 13.20 -10.43
C PRO A 132 -6.89 12.32 -10.17
N ASN A 133 -6.95 11.45 -9.16
CA ASN A 133 -5.84 10.54 -8.85
C ASN A 133 -5.60 9.45 -9.89
N ALA A 134 -6.52 9.20 -10.83
CA ALA A 134 -6.28 8.27 -11.93
C ALA A 134 -5.03 8.64 -12.76
N ASN A 135 -4.61 9.92 -12.74
CA ASN A 135 -3.49 10.40 -13.56
C ASN A 135 -2.20 9.60 -13.38
N TRP A 136 -1.73 9.40 -12.14
CA TRP A 136 -0.51 8.62 -11.90
C TRP A 136 -0.71 7.14 -12.19
N TYR A 137 -1.83 6.55 -11.79
CA TYR A 137 -2.11 5.14 -12.04
C TYR A 137 -2.20 4.78 -13.54
N GLU A 138 -2.81 5.65 -14.35
CA GLU A 138 -2.88 5.48 -15.81
C GLU A 138 -1.50 5.63 -16.45
N ARG A 139 -0.69 6.61 -15.99
CA ARG A 139 0.71 6.76 -16.42
C ARG A 139 1.54 5.55 -16.06
N GLU A 140 1.41 5.02 -14.84
CA GLU A 140 2.11 3.79 -14.40
C GLU A 140 1.70 2.60 -15.27
N THR A 141 0.39 2.42 -15.50
CA THR A 141 -0.12 1.31 -16.30
C THR A 141 0.37 1.40 -17.75
N TRP A 142 0.40 2.59 -18.33
CA TRP A 142 0.98 2.83 -19.65
C TRP A 142 2.51 2.57 -19.66
N ASP A 143 3.24 3.05 -18.66
CA ASP A 143 4.69 2.89 -18.57
C ASP A 143 5.09 1.41 -18.49
N LEU A 144 4.36 0.63 -17.68
CA LEU A 144 4.69 -0.74 -17.35
C LEU A 144 4.04 -1.81 -18.25
N PHE A 145 2.90 -1.50 -18.89
CA PHE A 145 2.17 -2.42 -19.77
C PHE A 145 1.95 -1.89 -21.19
N GLY A 146 2.17 -0.60 -21.48
CA GLY A 146 1.95 -0.02 -22.81
C GLY A 146 0.47 0.07 -23.22
N ILE A 147 -0.43 0.17 -22.24
CA ILE A 147 -1.86 0.39 -22.47
C ILE A 147 -2.10 1.90 -22.55
N THR A 148 -2.69 2.36 -23.65
CA THR A 148 -2.93 3.79 -23.92
C THR A 148 -4.26 4.23 -23.34
N PHE A 149 -4.24 5.33 -22.58
CA PHE A 149 -5.43 5.94 -22.01
C PHE A 149 -5.88 7.14 -22.84
N ASP A 150 -6.97 6.99 -23.59
CA ASP A 150 -7.44 7.99 -24.54
C ASP A 150 -7.97 9.23 -23.81
N GLY A 151 -7.44 10.40 -24.19
CA GLY A 151 -7.81 11.69 -23.58
C GLY A 151 -7.11 11.99 -22.25
N HIS A 152 -6.15 11.18 -21.80
CA HIS A 152 -5.37 11.45 -20.61
C HIS A 152 -4.59 12.78 -20.77
N PRO A 153 -4.58 13.68 -19.75
CA PRO A 153 -4.02 15.03 -19.89
C PRO A 153 -2.52 15.04 -20.16
N ASN A 154 -1.80 14.01 -19.74
CA ASN A 154 -0.33 14.00 -19.77
C ASN A 154 0.24 12.58 -19.69
N LEU A 155 0.01 11.76 -20.71
CA LEU A 155 0.44 10.35 -20.71
C LEU A 155 1.93 10.24 -21.06
N ARG A 156 2.77 10.07 -20.03
CA ARG A 156 4.23 9.97 -20.14
C ARG A 156 4.80 9.03 -19.07
N ARG A 157 6.07 8.64 -19.22
CA ARG A 157 6.74 7.74 -18.26
C ARG A 157 6.76 8.36 -16.86
N ILE A 158 6.64 7.51 -15.85
CA ILE A 158 6.55 7.93 -14.45
C ILE A 158 7.41 7.06 -13.53
N MET A 159 7.56 5.77 -13.83
CA MET A 159 8.42 4.86 -13.06
C MET A 159 9.76 4.64 -13.78
N MET A 160 9.74 4.58 -15.12
CA MET A 160 10.93 4.30 -15.91
C MET A 160 11.55 5.57 -16.48
N PRO A 161 12.88 5.60 -16.68
CA PRO A 161 13.55 6.71 -17.38
C PRO A 161 12.95 6.95 -18.77
N GLN A 162 12.96 8.20 -19.25
CA GLN A 162 12.40 8.54 -20.58
C GLN A 162 13.04 7.75 -21.72
N THR A 163 14.31 7.38 -21.56
CA THR A 163 15.12 6.63 -22.51
C THR A 163 14.82 5.13 -22.51
N TRP A 164 14.03 4.64 -21.55
CA TRP A 164 13.71 3.23 -21.40
C TRP A 164 12.94 2.69 -22.60
N LYS A 165 13.23 1.45 -22.99
CA LYS A 165 12.59 0.77 -24.12
C LYS A 165 11.79 -0.44 -23.64
N GLY A 166 10.52 -0.50 -24.03
CA GLY A 166 9.58 -1.54 -23.65
C GLY A 166 8.86 -1.29 -22.33
N HIS A 167 8.25 -2.37 -21.80
CA HIS A 167 7.24 -2.37 -20.75
C HIS A 167 7.52 -3.50 -19.75
N PRO A 168 8.16 -3.21 -18.60
CA PRO A 168 8.73 -4.24 -17.72
C PRO A 168 7.77 -5.28 -17.14
N LEU A 169 6.48 -4.96 -17.01
CA LEU A 169 5.50 -5.87 -16.42
C LEU A 169 4.82 -6.79 -17.43
N ARG A 170 5.07 -6.64 -18.75
CA ARG A 170 4.61 -7.63 -19.73
C ARG A 170 5.33 -8.98 -19.55
N LYS A 171 4.67 -10.07 -19.93
CA LYS A 171 5.19 -11.44 -19.77
C LYS A 171 6.36 -11.75 -20.71
N ASP A 172 6.40 -11.10 -21.87
CA ASP A 172 7.46 -11.19 -22.86
C ASP A 172 8.67 -10.29 -22.57
N TYR A 173 8.59 -9.41 -21.57
CA TYR A 173 9.72 -8.55 -21.21
C TYR A 173 10.77 -9.32 -20.37
N PRO A 174 12.06 -9.29 -20.74
CA PRO A 174 13.12 -9.91 -19.96
C PRO A 174 13.28 -9.24 -18.59
N ALA A 175 13.59 -10.01 -17.54
CA ALA A 175 13.72 -9.45 -16.19
C ALA A 175 14.88 -10.02 -15.36
N ARG A 176 15.70 -10.94 -15.92
CA ARG A 176 16.96 -11.39 -15.32
C ARG A 176 18.08 -10.61 -15.96
N ALA A 177 19.06 -10.20 -15.14
CA ALA A 177 20.26 -9.54 -15.63
C ALA A 177 20.99 -10.38 -16.72
N THR A 178 20.91 -11.71 -16.63
CA THR A 178 21.49 -12.63 -17.62
C THR A 178 20.80 -12.60 -18.99
N GLU A 179 19.59 -12.04 -19.08
CA GLU A 179 18.85 -11.87 -20.34
C GLU A 179 19.25 -10.55 -21.05
N PHE A 180 19.98 -9.67 -20.37
CA PHE A 180 20.49 -8.41 -20.91
C PHE A 180 21.98 -8.48 -21.18
N SER A 181 22.45 -7.70 -22.14
CA SER A 181 23.87 -7.43 -22.28
C SER A 181 24.40 -6.74 -21.01
N PRO A 182 25.66 -7.00 -20.60
CA PRO A 182 26.27 -6.29 -19.47
C PRO A 182 26.08 -4.78 -19.58
N PHE A 183 25.67 -4.16 -18.47
CA PHE A 183 25.45 -2.72 -18.46
C PHE A 183 26.78 -1.97 -18.53
N GLU A 184 26.93 -1.15 -19.56
CA GLU A 184 28.04 -0.19 -19.67
C GLU A 184 27.48 1.25 -19.72
N LEU A 185 28.06 2.13 -18.91
CA LEU A 185 27.75 3.56 -18.90
C LEU A 185 28.81 4.32 -19.70
N THR A 186 28.65 4.32 -21.02
CA THR A 186 29.50 5.12 -21.90
C THR A 186 29.21 6.61 -21.74
N LYS A 187 30.16 7.48 -22.10
CA LYS A 187 29.97 8.94 -22.03
C LYS A 187 28.76 9.41 -22.84
N ALA A 188 28.57 8.87 -24.05
CA ALA A 188 27.41 9.18 -24.88
C ALA A 188 26.08 8.76 -24.24
N LYS A 189 26.04 7.60 -23.58
CA LYS A 189 24.86 7.16 -22.83
C LYS A 189 24.60 8.06 -21.64
N GLN A 190 25.63 8.40 -20.87
CA GLN A 190 25.51 9.35 -19.76
C GLN A 190 24.98 10.70 -20.23
N ASP A 191 25.52 11.27 -21.30
CA ASP A 191 25.09 12.58 -21.81
C ASP A 191 23.61 12.54 -22.28
N LEU A 192 23.18 11.45 -22.91
CA LEU A 192 21.79 11.23 -23.31
C LEU A 192 20.84 11.11 -22.11
N GLU A 193 21.24 10.40 -21.05
CA GLU A 193 20.45 10.32 -19.80
C GLU A 193 20.40 11.68 -19.08
N MET A 194 21.50 12.44 -19.07
CA MET A 194 21.54 13.78 -18.47
C MET A 194 20.63 14.75 -19.21
N GLU A 195 20.64 14.73 -20.55
CA GLU A 195 19.75 15.55 -21.37
C GLU A 195 18.27 15.19 -21.14
N ALA A 196 17.97 13.89 -20.95
CA ALA A 196 16.62 13.43 -20.64
C ALA A 196 16.11 13.90 -19.26
N LEU A 197 17.01 14.25 -18.33
CA LEU A 197 16.65 14.81 -17.01
C LEU A 197 16.37 16.32 -17.05
N THR A 198 16.69 16.99 -18.17
CA THR A 198 16.41 18.42 -18.36
C THR A 198 14.91 18.66 -18.34
N PHE A 199 14.46 19.50 -17.41
CA PHE A 199 13.05 19.84 -17.30
C PHE A 199 12.62 20.83 -18.38
N LYS A 200 11.55 20.51 -19.10
CA LYS A 200 10.96 21.36 -20.15
C LYS A 200 9.56 21.78 -19.72
N PRO A 201 9.36 23.04 -19.26
CA PRO A 201 8.08 23.51 -18.75
C PRO A 201 6.90 23.32 -19.71
N GLU A 202 7.15 23.48 -21.01
CA GLU A 202 6.12 23.40 -22.06
C GLU A 202 5.47 22.02 -22.12
N GLU A 203 6.26 20.97 -21.88
CA GLU A 203 5.74 19.59 -21.87
C GLU A 203 4.76 19.36 -20.73
N TRP A 204 4.82 20.16 -19.66
CA TRP A 204 3.93 20.09 -18.49
C TRP A 204 2.77 21.09 -18.56
N GLY A 205 2.63 21.83 -19.67
CA GLY A 205 1.64 22.90 -19.79
C GLY A 205 1.93 24.12 -18.92
N MET A 206 3.17 24.23 -18.39
CA MET A 206 3.59 25.36 -17.57
C MET A 206 4.01 26.54 -18.46
N LYS A 207 3.58 27.73 -18.07
CA LYS A 207 3.98 28.98 -18.74
C LYS A 207 5.34 29.43 -18.21
N ARG A 208 6.15 30.08 -19.05
CA ARG A 208 7.43 30.66 -18.61
C ARG A 208 7.32 32.04 -17.97
N GLY A 209 6.19 32.71 -18.13
CA GLY A 209 5.94 34.04 -17.60
C GLY A 209 4.55 34.54 -17.98
N THR A 210 4.24 35.75 -17.53
CA THR A 210 3.12 36.58 -17.98
C THR A 210 3.63 37.64 -18.96
N GLU A 211 2.79 38.60 -19.36
CA GLU A 211 3.24 39.74 -20.18
C GLU A 211 4.24 40.65 -19.44
N ASN A 212 4.23 40.64 -18.09
CA ASN A 212 4.99 41.58 -17.27
C ASN A 212 6.15 40.93 -16.50
N GLU A 213 6.11 39.62 -16.25
CA GLU A 213 7.02 38.93 -15.32
C GLU A 213 7.35 37.51 -15.78
N ASP A 214 8.61 37.09 -15.62
CA ASP A 214 9.07 35.72 -15.90
C ASP A 214 9.01 34.86 -14.62
N PHE A 215 8.52 33.63 -14.77
CA PHE A 215 8.50 32.65 -13.68
C PHE A 215 9.87 31.99 -13.50
N MET A 216 10.22 31.73 -12.24
CA MET A 216 11.43 30.96 -11.91
C MET A 216 11.11 29.48 -11.80
N PHE A 217 11.91 28.63 -12.44
CA PHE A 217 11.83 27.18 -12.28
C PHE A 217 12.91 26.69 -11.33
N LEU A 218 12.51 26.15 -10.18
CA LEU A 218 13.42 25.62 -9.17
C LEU A 218 13.33 24.09 -9.12
N ASN A 219 14.46 23.42 -9.19
CA ASN A 219 14.55 21.97 -9.02
C ASN A 219 14.87 21.63 -7.56
N LEU A 220 13.87 21.14 -6.82
CA LEU A 220 14.04 20.68 -5.44
C LEU A 220 14.28 19.16 -5.43
N GLY A 221 15.51 18.74 -5.18
CA GLY A 221 15.92 17.32 -5.20
C GLY A 221 16.69 16.93 -6.47
N PRO A 222 17.00 15.62 -6.67
CA PRO A 222 16.62 14.48 -5.83
C PRO A 222 17.44 14.30 -4.54
N ASN A 223 18.49 15.11 -4.33
CA ASN A 223 19.40 14.95 -3.19
C ASN A 223 19.17 15.97 -2.05
N HIS A 224 18.01 16.62 -2.03
CA HIS A 224 17.72 17.64 -1.02
C HIS A 224 17.34 16.99 0.32
N PRO A 225 17.85 17.45 1.49
CA PRO A 225 17.58 16.81 2.78
C PRO A 225 16.10 16.64 3.11
N SER A 226 15.28 17.65 2.79
CA SER A 226 13.82 17.62 3.04
C SER A 226 13.02 16.75 2.06
N ALA A 227 13.67 16.16 1.06
CA ALA A 227 13.01 15.24 0.12
C ALA A 227 12.92 13.80 0.69
N HIS A 228 13.56 13.53 1.84
CA HIS A 228 13.52 12.26 2.56
C HIS A 228 13.81 11.02 1.69
N GLY A 229 14.74 11.16 0.74
CA GLY A 229 15.10 10.12 -0.22
C GLY A 229 15.38 10.72 -1.60
N ALA A 230 15.41 9.87 -2.62
CA ALA A 230 15.55 10.29 -4.01
C ALA A 230 14.19 10.74 -4.56
N PHE A 231 13.84 12.00 -4.31
CA PHE A 231 12.57 12.59 -4.76
C PHE A 231 12.80 13.98 -5.32
N ARG A 232 12.29 14.21 -6.52
CA ARG A 232 12.47 15.47 -7.23
C ARG A 232 11.11 16.16 -7.36
N ILE A 233 11.07 17.45 -7.01
CA ILE A 233 9.91 18.30 -7.26
C ILE A 233 10.38 19.51 -8.04
N VAL A 234 9.81 19.72 -9.22
CA VAL A 234 10.07 20.94 -9.99
C VAL A 234 9.00 21.96 -9.64
N LEU A 235 9.43 23.14 -9.21
CA LEU A 235 8.56 24.23 -8.78
C LEU A 235 8.55 25.32 -9.84
N GLN A 236 7.35 25.81 -10.17
CA GLN A 236 7.13 27.05 -10.90
C GLN A 236 6.80 28.13 -9.88
N LEU A 237 7.64 29.16 -9.79
CA LEU A 237 7.59 30.19 -8.75
C LEU A 237 7.33 31.57 -9.35
N ASP A 238 6.48 32.33 -8.66
CA ASP A 238 6.32 33.77 -8.81
C ASP A 238 6.84 34.44 -7.53
N GLY A 239 8.05 34.98 -7.60
CA GLY A 239 8.82 35.37 -6.41
C GLY A 239 9.06 34.18 -5.47
N GLU A 240 8.38 34.16 -4.31
CA GLU A 240 8.43 33.08 -3.32
C GLU A 240 7.18 32.18 -3.33
N GLU A 241 6.14 32.55 -4.08
CA GLU A 241 4.87 31.83 -4.16
C GLU A 241 4.93 30.70 -5.19
N ILE A 242 4.41 29.53 -4.82
CA ILE A 242 4.32 28.37 -5.71
C ILE A 242 3.08 28.50 -6.60
N VAL A 243 3.31 28.80 -7.87
CA VAL A 243 2.24 28.82 -8.90
C VAL A 243 1.80 27.41 -9.25
N ASP A 244 2.76 26.51 -9.43
CA ASP A 244 2.51 25.09 -9.68
C ASP A 244 3.76 24.25 -9.37
N CYS A 245 3.58 22.93 -9.27
CA CYS A 245 4.70 22.01 -9.08
C CYS A 245 4.48 20.65 -9.73
N VAL A 246 5.58 19.98 -10.04
CA VAL A 246 5.61 18.63 -10.60
C VAL A 246 6.43 17.71 -9.70
N PRO A 247 5.79 16.78 -8.98
CA PRO A 247 6.51 15.68 -8.34
C PRO A 247 6.93 14.65 -9.40
N ASP A 248 8.23 14.36 -9.42
CA ASP A 248 8.89 13.40 -10.32
C ASP A 248 9.47 12.25 -9.48
N ILE A 249 9.03 11.03 -9.79
CA ILE A 249 9.26 9.81 -9.00
C ILE A 249 9.90 8.71 -9.88
N GLY A 250 10.08 7.50 -9.35
CA GLY A 250 10.66 6.36 -10.08
C GLY A 250 12.17 6.18 -9.88
N TYR A 251 12.85 7.09 -9.18
CA TYR A 251 14.29 7.00 -8.91
C TYR A 251 14.68 5.78 -8.07
N HIS A 252 13.75 5.27 -7.25
CA HIS A 252 13.93 4.08 -6.40
C HIS A 252 13.08 2.90 -6.91
N HIS A 253 12.62 2.90 -8.16
CA HIS A 253 11.84 1.78 -8.71
C HIS A 253 12.73 0.55 -8.89
N ARG A 254 12.36 -0.57 -8.26
CA ARG A 254 13.16 -1.81 -8.26
C ARG A 254 12.45 -2.98 -8.92
N GLY A 255 11.27 -2.74 -9.50
CA GLY A 255 10.47 -3.79 -10.14
C GLY A 255 9.99 -4.84 -9.15
N ALA A 256 9.65 -4.44 -7.92
CA ALA A 256 9.27 -5.39 -6.86
C ALA A 256 8.07 -6.27 -7.24
N GLU A 257 7.12 -5.71 -8.01
CA GLU A 257 5.98 -6.45 -8.55
C GLU A 257 6.40 -7.52 -9.56
N LYS A 258 7.38 -7.23 -10.43
CA LYS A 258 7.93 -8.19 -11.40
C LYS A 258 8.68 -9.32 -10.70
N MET A 259 9.36 -9.01 -9.60
CA MET A 259 10.04 -10.02 -8.78
C MET A 259 9.05 -10.99 -8.13
N GLY A 260 7.84 -10.52 -7.77
CA GLY A 260 6.76 -11.38 -7.28
C GLY A 260 6.31 -12.44 -8.28
N GLU A 261 6.45 -12.18 -9.58
CA GLU A 261 6.12 -13.14 -10.64
C GLU A 261 7.22 -14.19 -10.87
N ARG A 262 8.38 -14.04 -10.22
CA ARG A 262 9.57 -14.89 -10.45
C ARG A 262 10.12 -15.53 -9.18
N GLN A 263 9.64 -15.12 -8.02
CA GLN A 263 9.94 -15.72 -6.73
C GLN A 263 8.81 -16.66 -6.32
N SER A 264 9.15 -17.71 -5.58
CA SER A 264 8.11 -18.53 -4.95
C SER A 264 7.30 -17.70 -3.96
N TRP A 265 6.06 -18.10 -3.69
CA TRP A 265 5.20 -17.39 -2.72
C TRP A 265 5.89 -17.15 -1.37
N HIS A 266 6.68 -18.12 -0.90
CA HIS A 266 7.41 -18.00 0.36
C HIS A 266 8.69 -17.16 0.24
N SER A 267 9.47 -17.31 -0.84
CA SER A 267 10.73 -16.57 -1.02
C SER A 267 10.53 -15.09 -1.34
N TYR A 268 9.32 -14.69 -1.74
CA TYR A 268 8.98 -13.29 -1.98
C TYR A 268 8.75 -12.46 -0.70
N ILE A 269 8.40 -13.08 0.44
CA ILE A 269 8.06 -12.36 1.69
C ILE A 269 9.08 -11.27 2.06
N PRO A 270 10.42 -11.49 2.00
CA PRO A 270 11.38 -10.45 2.35
C PRO A 270 11.38 -9.19 1.45
N TYR A 271 10.76 -9.25 0.26
CA TYR A 271 10.56 -8.05 -0.57
C TYR A 271 9.50 -7.13 0.04
N THR A 272 8.47 -7.70 0.68
CA THR A 272 7.36 -6.94 1.29
C THR A 272 7.86 -6.02 2.41
N ASP A 273 8.78 -6.49 3.24
CA ASP A 273 9.52 -5.71 4.26
C ASP A 273 10.30 -4.52 3.71
N ARG A 274 10.66 -4.57 2.43
CA ARG A 274 11.54 -3.60 1.77
C ARG A 274 10.79 -2.66 0.84
N ILE A 275 9.50 -2.88 0.63
CA ILE A 275 8.62 -1.90 -0.03
C ILE A 275 8.59 -0.64 0.84
N GLU A 276 8.23 -0.79 2.11
CA GLU A 276 8.26 0.30 3.08
C GLU A 276 9.16 -0.12 4.24
N TYR A 277 10.36 0.46 4.31
CA TYR A 277 11.42 -0.06 5.16
C TYR A 277 11.31 0.30 6.66
N LEU A 278 10.31 1.10 7.08
CA LEU A 278 10.12 1.46 8.49
C LEU A 278 9.06 0.60 9.19
N GLY A 279 8.09 0.09 8.45
CA GLY A 279 6.94 -0.66 8.95
C GLY A 279 7.18 -2.16 9.13
N GLY A 280 8.35 -2.69 8.72
CA GLY A 280 8.77 -4.08 8.96
C GLY A 280 7.64 -5.08 8.73
N CYS A 281 7.32 -5.87 9.76
CA CYS A 281 6.29 -6.91 9.70
C CYS A 281 4.90 -6.41 9.24
N VAL A 282 4.55 -5.14 9.45
CA VAL A 282 3.26 -4.57 9.02
C VAL A 282 3.08 -4.73 7.51
N ASN A 283 4.16 -4.61 6.74
CA ASN A 283 4.12 -4.71 5.27
C ASN A 283 4.07 -6.15 4.77
N GLU A 284 4.51 -7.12 5.58
CA GLU A 284 4.34 -8.54 5.28
C GLU A 284 2.87 -8.98 5.38
N MET A 285 2.12 -8.35 6.30
CA MET A 285 0.76 -8.74 6.66
C MET A 285 -0.24 -8.78 5.49
N PRO A 286 -0.41 -7.73 4.64
CA PRO A 286 -1.39 -7.78 3.56
C PRO A 286 -1.03 -8.86 2.53
N TYR A 287 0.26 -9.08 2.26
CA TYR A 287 0.71 -10.15 1.37
C TYR A 287 0.38 -11.53 1.94
N VAL A 288 0.80 -11.81 3.17
CA VAL A 288 0.62 -13.12 3.81
C VAL A 288 -0.87 -13.45 3.97
N LEU A 289 -1.68 -12.50 4.40
CA LEU A 289 -3.13 -12.69 4.53
C LEU A 289 -3.81 -12.93 3.16
N ALA A 290 -3.39 -12.24 2.10
CA ALA A 290 -3.90 -12.48 0.75
C ALA A 290 -3.53 -13.89 0.25
N VAL A 291 -2.31 -14.37 0.53
CA VAL A 291 -1.87 -15.74 0.21
C VAL A 291 -2.61 -16.79 1.05
N GLU A 292 -2.80 -16.56 2.35
CA GLU A 292 -3.55 -17.45 3.24
C GLU A 292 -5.01 -17.58 2.79
N LYS A 293 -5.63 -16.48 2.35
CA LYS A 293 -6.97 -16.47 1.74
C LYS A 293 -7.02 -17.26 0.41
N LEU A 294 -5.98 -17.16 -0.43
CA LEU A 294 -5.86 -18.04 -1.62
C LEU A 294 -5.76 -19.51 -1.22
N ALA A 295 -4.98 -19.82 -0.19
CA ALA A 295 -4.76 -21.20 0.25
C ALA A 295 -5.92 -21.78 1.07
N GLY A 296 -6.83 -20.94 1.60
CA GLY A 296 -7.87 -21.36 2.54
C GLY A 296 -7.31 -21.66 3.95
N ILE A 297 -6.18 -21.07 4.32
CA ILE A 297 -5.53 -21.29 5.61
C ILE A 297 -6.21 -20.43 6.68
N THR A 298 -6.53 -21.05 7.81
CA THR A 298 -6.91 -20.35 9.05
C THR A 298 -5.79 -20.51 10.06
N VAL A 299 -5.32 -19.39 10.63
CA VAL A 299 -4.20 -19.38 11.58
C VAL A 299 -4.71 -19.44 13.04
N PRO A 300 -3.93 -20.02 13.97
CA PRO A 300 -4.27 -20.02 15.40
C PRO A 300 -4.35 -18.60 16.01
N ASP A 301 -5.15 -18.44 17.06
CA ASP A 301 -5.32 -17.14 17.75
C ASP A 301 -4.01 -16.56 18.28
N ARG A 302 -3.09 -17.42 18.74
CA ARG A 302 -1.74 -17.00 19.15
C ARG A 302 -0.99 -16.30 18.01
N VAL A 303 -1.12 -16.80 16.77
CA VAL A 303 -0.49 -16.17 15.59
C VAL A 303 -1.10 -14.79 15.34
N ASN A 304 -2.41 -14.68 15.43
CA ASN A 304 -3.13 -13.40 15.26
C ASN A 304 -2.61 -12.34 16.24
N VAL A 305 -2.52 -12.68 17.53
CA VAL A 305 -2.02 -11.75 18.57
C VAL A 305 -0.54 -11.41 18.40
N ILE A 306 0.32 -12.38 18.05
CA ILE A 306 1.75 -12.10 17.74
C ILE A 306 1.87 -11.13 16.56
N ARG A 307 1.05 -11.33 15.52
CA ARG A 307 1.05 -10.45 14.35
C ARG A 307 0.63 -9.03 14.72
N VAL A 308 -0.45 -8.86 15.48
CA VAL A 308 -0.90 -7.55 15.98
C VAL A 308 0.20 -6.89 16.83
N MET A 309 0.79 -7.62 17.77
CA MET A 309 1.84 -7.09 18.64
C MET A 309 3.04 -6.56 17.85
N LEU A 310 3.58 -7.35 16.92
CA LEU A 310 4.71 -6.90 16.10
C LEU A 310 4.32 -5.75 15.17
N SER A 311 3.10 -5.77 14.61
CA SER A 311 2.61 -4.67 13.79
C SER A 311 2.52 -3.35 14.56
N GLU A 312 2.03 -3.37 15.79
CA GLU A 312 1.92 -2.15 16.60
C GLU A 312 3.29 -1.66 17.12
N LEU A 313 4.26 -2.56 17.36
CA LEU A 313 5.66 -2.16 17.63
C LEU A 313 6.28 -1.42 16.44
N PHE A 314 6.10 -1.94 15.22
CA PHE A 314 6.59 -1.27 14.01
C PHE A 314 5.80 0.00 13.68
N ARG A 315 4.50 0.06 14.02
CA ARG A 315 3.71 1.30 13.93
C ARG A 315 4.29 2.39 14.80
N ILE A 316 4.61 2.08 16.06
CA ILE A 316 5.28 3.03 16.97
C ILE A 316 6.65 3.44 16.41
N ASN A 317 7.46 2.49 15.95
CA ASN A 317 8.77 2.78 15.37
C ASN A 317 8.69 3.73 14.16
N SER A 318 7.73 3.53 13.26
CA SER A 318 7.50 4.38 12.08
C SER A 318 7.06 5.78 12.49
N HIS A 319 6.07 5.90 13.38
CA HIS A 319 5.55 7.21 13.81
C HIS A 319 6.57 8.03 14.59
N LEU A 320 7.43 7.39 15.40
CA LEU A 320 8.50 8.10 16.09
C LEU A 320 9.47 8.76 15.12
N LEU A 321 9.86 8.05 14.05
CA LEU A 321 10.71 8.66 13.03
C LEU A 321 9.97 9.81 12.35
N TYR A 322 8.76 9.56 11.84
CA TYR A 322 7.95 10.55 11.14
C TYR A 322 7.74 11.84 11.93
N ILE A 323 7.30 11.74 13.19
CA ILE A 323 7.08 12.92 14.06
C ILE A 323 8.40 13.67 14.24
N SER A 324 9.50 12.95 14.43
CA SER A 324 10.79 13.58 14.68
C SER A 324 11.39 14.25 13.44
N THR A 325 11.21 13.67 12.24
CA THR A 325 11.65 14.26 10.98
C THR A 325 10.79 15.46 10.61
N PHE A 326 9.48 15.41 10.86
CA PHE A 326 8.61 16.58 10.72
C PHE A 326 9.09 17.75 11.60
N ILE A 327 9.37 17.49 12.88
CA ILE A 327 9.90 18.51 13.80
C ILE A 327 11.23 19.06 13.29
N GLN A 328 12.09 18.21 12.73
CA GLN A 328 13.35 18.60 12.12
C GLN A 328 13.16 19.50 10.89
N ASP A 329 12.23 19.16 10.00
CA ASP A 329 11.93 19.91 8.77
C ASP A 329 11.38 21.31 9.05
N VAL A 330 10.63 21.46 10.15
CA VAL A 330 10.18 22.78 10.63
C VAL A 330 11.35 23.60 11.20
N GLY A 331 12.44 22.95 11.62
CA GLY A 331 13.70 23.58 12.02
C GLY A 331 14.27 23.13 13.37
N ALA A 332 13.62 22.21 14.09
CA ALA A 332 14.04 21.79 15.43
C ALA A 332 14.83 20.47 15.40
N MET A 333 16.16 20.56 15.53
CA MET A 333 17.07 19.43 15.34
C MET A 333 17.11 18.43 16.50
N THR A 334 16.97 18.85 17.75
CA THR A 334 17.23 17.99 18.92
C THR A 334 16.32 16.75 19.03
N PRO A 335 14.99 16.86 18.80
CA PRO A 335 14.07 15.73 19.00
C PRO A 335 14.36 14.49 18.13
N VAL A 336 15.00 14.65 16.97
CA VAL A 336 15.35 13.51 16.09
C VAL A 336 16.34 12.55 16.76
N PHE A 337 17.33 13.07 17.47
CA PHE A 337 18.34 12.25 18.16
C PHE A 337 17.74 11.47 19.34
N PHE A 338 16.79 12.10 20.03
CA PHE A 338 16.02 11.46 21.09
C PHE A 338 15.13 10.35 20.54
N ALA A 339 14.44 10.61 19.43
CA ALA A 339 13.60 9.61 18.78
C ALA A 339 14.42 8.40 18.34
N PHE A 340 15.63 8.57 17.79
CA PHE A 340 16.51 7.45 17.47
C PHE A 340 16.90 6.60 18.68
N THR A 341 17.12 7.24 19.84
CA THR A 341 17.41 6.51 21.10
C THR A 341 16.20 5.70 21.56
N ASP A 342 15.00 6.27 21.48
CA ASP A 342 13.77 5.57 21.86
C ASP A 342 13.43 4.44 20.87
N ARG A 343 13.70 4.63 19.58
CA ARG A 343 13.58 3.59 18.54
C ARG A 343 14.54 2.43 18.77
N GLN A 344 15.75 2.69 19.29
CA GLN A 344 16.69 1.62 19.64
C GLN A 344 16.07 0.62 20.63
N LYS A 345 15.29 1.09 21.61
CA LYS A 345 14.62 0.20 22.58
C LYS A 345 13.59 -0.72 21.91
N ILE A 346 12.89 -0.22 20.90
CA ILE A 346 11.97 -1.05 20.10
C ILE A 346 12.79 -2.07 19.30
N TYR A 347 13.92 -1.66 18.71
CA TYR A 347 14.79 -2.58 18.00
C TYR A 347 15.38 -3.66 18.89
N ASP A 348 15.75 -3.37 20.14
CA ASP A 348 16.25 -4.38 21.08
C ASP A 348 15.18 -5.46 21.34
N LEU A 349 13.92 -5.05 21.48
CA LEU A 349 12.78 -5.97 21.63
C LEU A 349 12.51 -6.77 20.35
N VAL A 350 12.47 -6.11 19.20
CA VAL A 350 12.22 -6.76 17.90
C VAL A 350 13.35 -7.72 17.53
N GLU A 351 14.60 -7.36 17.82
CA GLU A 351 15.77 -8.21 17.61
C GLU A 351 15.73 -9.44 18.53
N ALA A 352 15.35 -9.27 19.80
CA ALA A 352 15.19 -10.39 20.71
C ALA A 352 14.13 -11.39 20.22
N ILE A 353 13.03 -10.91 19.63
CA ILE A 353 11.95 -11.77 19.10
C ILE A 353 12.36 -12.41 17.76
N THR A 354 12.85 -11.60 16.83
CA THR A 354 12.94 -11.99 15.41
C THR A 354 14.36 -12.33 14.93
N GLY A 355 15.38 -11.95 15.69
CA GLY A 355 16.79 -12.02 15.28
C GLY A 355 17.23 -10.90 14.32
N PHE A 356 16.32 -10.01 13.91
CA PHE A 356 16.62 -8.89 13.02
C PHE A 356 16.03 -7.59 13.56
N ARG A 357 16.59 -6.46 13.12
CA ARG A 357 16.15 -5.14 13.60
C ARG A 357 15.12 -4.47 12.69
N MET A 358 15.31 -4.53 11.37
CA MET A 358 14.49 -3.77 10.40
C MET A 358 13.66 -4.64 9.47
N HIS A 359 14.24 -5.72 8.94
CA HIS A 359 13.61 -6.58 7.93
C HIS A 359 13.57 -8.03 8.43
N PRO A 360 12.60 -8.37 9.30
CA PRO A 360 12.61 -9.65 9.99
C PRO A 360 12.05 -10.81 9.17
N ALA A 361 11.23 -10.56 8.14
CA ALA A 361 10.47 -11.58 7.42
C ALA A 361 9.81 -12.58 8.41
N TRP A 362 9.14 -12.06 9.43
CA TRP A 362 8.69 -12.88 10.56
C TRP A 362 7.36 -13.57 10.29
N PHE A 363 6.45 -12.91 9.57
CA PHE A 363 5.19 -13.49 9.17
C PHE A 363 5.41 -14.46 8.03
N ARG A 364 4.81 -15.65 8.15
CA ARG A 364 4.97 -16.74 7.20
C ARG A 364 3.59 -17.21 6.76
N ILE A 365 3.55 -17.88 5.61
CA ILE A 365 2.31 -18.43 5.07
C ILE A 365 1.81 -19.49 6.06
N GLY A 366 0.69 -19.20 6.72
CA GLY A 366 0.08 -20.03 7.75
C GLY A 366 0.66 -19.86 9.16
N GLY A 367 1.37 -18.76 9.47
CA GLY A 367 1.88 -18.56 10.82
C GLY A 367 2.92 -17.45 11.00
N VAL A 368 3.82 -17.68 11.94
CA VAL A 368 5.07 -16.93 12.13
C VAL A 368 6.28 -17.85 12.02
N ALA A 369 7.49 -17.28 11.86
CA ALA A 369 8.71 -18.03 11.65
C ALA A 369 9.05 -18.96 12.84
N HIS A 370 9.01 -18.41 14.06
CA HIS A 370 9.19 -19.11 15.33
C HIS A 370 8.23 -18.55 16.39
N ASP A 371 8.07 -19.26 17.50
CA ASP A 371 7.32 -18.75 18.66
C ASP A 371 8.11 -17.66 19.41
N LEU A 372 7.43 -16.90 20.26
CA LEU A 372 8.04 -15.86 21.08
C LEU A 372 9.10 -16.44 22.05
N PRO A 373 10.27 -15.79 22.19
CA PRO A 373 11.34 -16.26 23.07
C PRO A 373 10.98 -16.08 24.55
N ARG A 374 11.53 -16.90 25.44
CA ARG A 374 11.32 -16.73 26.89
C ARG A 374 11.78 -15.34 27.36
N GLY A 375 10.92 -14.61 28.06
CA GLY A 375 11.21 -13.27 28.58
C GLY A 375 10.86 -12.11 27.65
N TRP A 376 10.18 -12.37 26.52
CA TRP A 376 9.64 -11.33 25.63
C TRP A 376 8.71 -10.35 26.36
N ASP A 377 7.94 -10.87 27.32
CA ASP A 377 6.96 -10.17 28.14
C ASP A 377 7.59 -9.12 29.06
N ARG A 378 8.77 -9.44 29.63
CA ARG A 378 9.56 -8.49 30.43
C ARG A 378 10.04 -7.32 29.59
N LEU A 379 10.59 -7.60 28.41
CA LEU A 379 11.10 -6.55 27.51
C LEU A 379 9.97 -5.64 27.02
N LEU A 380 8.81 -6.21 26.70
CA LEU A 380 7.64 -5.43 26.32
C LEU A 380 7.13 -4.56 27.47
N ARG A 381 7.08 -5.08 28.70
CA ARG A 381 6.68 -4.31 29.89
C ARG A 381 7.62 -3.13 30.15
N GLU A 382 8.93 -3.36 30.09
CA GLU A 382 9.93 -2.29 30.24
C GLU A 382 9.77 -1.18 29.19
N PHE A 383 9.41 -1.55 27.96
CA PHE A 383 9.10 -0.59 26.90
C PHE A 383 7.81 0.21 27.19
N LEU A 384 6.73 -0.47 27.60
CA LEU A 384 5.46 0.15 27.96
C LEU A 384 5.59 1.14 29.13
N ASP A 385 6.49 0.89 30.09
CA ASP A 385 6.77 1.80 31.20
C ASP A 385 7.60 3.03 30.80
N TRP A 386 8.41 2.90 29.73
CA TRP A 386 9.33 3.92 29.24
C TRP A 386 8.67 4.91 28.29
N MET A 387 7.97 4.40 27.27
CA MET A 387 7.53 5.17 26.11
C MET A 387 6.53 6.31 26.42
N PRO A 388 5.52 6.15 27.30
CA PRO A 388 4.57 7.22 27.60
C PRO A 388 5.23 8.50 28.13
N LYS A 389 6.26 8.36 28.99
CA LYS A 389 7.02 9.48 29.57
C LYS A 389 7.81 10.24 28.51
N ARG A 390 8.35 9.50 27.53
CA ARG A 390 9.07 10.07 26.38
C ARG A 390 8.13 10.81 25.44
N LEU A 391 6.96 10.24 25.16
CA LEU A 391 5.95 10.86 24.32
C LEU A 391 5.50 12.23 24.88
N ALA A 392 5.20 12.29 26.19
CA ALA A 392 4.87 13.54 26.86
C ALA A 392 5.99 14.59 26.77
N SER A 393 7.25 14.14 26.73
CA SER A 393 8.42 15.01 26.55
C SER A 393 8.50 15.59 25.14
N TYR A 394 8.23 14.79 24.10
CA TYR A 394 8.16 15.28 22.70
C TYR A 394 7.07 16.32 22.50
N GLU A 395 5.90 16.08 23.08
CA GLU A 395 4.79 17.02 22.98
C GLU A 395 5.10 18.35 23.64
N LYS A 396 5.57 18.31 24.89
CA LYS A 396 5.89 19.51 25.65
C LYS A 396 7.07 20.30 25.04
N ALA A 397 8.11 19.61 24.59
CA ALA A 397 9.32 20.26 24.10
C ALA A 397 9.19 20.79 22.66
N ALA A 398 8.42 20.12 21.81
CA ALA A 398 8.34 20.44 20.38
C ALA A 398 6.91 20.68 19.89
N LEU A 399 5.99 19.71 20.00
CA LEU A 399 4.69 19.78 19.31
C LEU A 399 3.74 20.85 19.89
N GLN A 400 3.92 21.24 21.14
CA GLN A 400 3.18 22.33 21.78
C GLN A 400 3.83 23.71 21.58
N ASN A 401 5.04 23.76 21.00
CA ASN A 401 5.78 25.00 20.77
C ASN A 401 5.04 25.93 19.81
N THR A 402 4.96 27.21 20.17
CA THR A 402 4.26 28.25 19.40
C THR A 402 4.83 28.43 18.00
N ILE A 403 6.15 28.31 17.81
CA ILE A 403 6.80 28.45 16.50
C ILE A 403 6.39 27.29 15.59
N LEU A 404 6.44 26.05 16.11
CA LEU A 404 6.06 24.88 15.32
C LEU A 404 4.58 24.94 14.91
N LYS A 405 3.70 25.31 15.85
CA LYS A 405 2.28 25.52 15.56
C LYS A 405 2.08 26.60 14.50
N GLY A 406 2.71 27.76 14.65
CA GLY A 406 2.61 28.87 13.70
C GLY A 406 3.12 28.54 12.30
N ARG A 407 4.05 27.57 12.16
CA ARG A 407 4.60 27.12 10.88
C ARG A 407 3.82 25.98 10.23
N SER A 408 2.86 25.35 10.92
CA SER A 408 2.22 24.11 10.45
C SER A 408 0.69 24.13 10.50
N GLN A 409 0.06 24.95 11.33
CA GLN A 409 -1.39 25.09 11.36
C GLN A 409 -1.87 25.86 10.12
N GLY A 410 -2.88 25.32 9.46
CA GLY A 410 -3.44 25.89 8.23
C GLY A 410 -2.59 25.70 6.96
N VAL A 411 -1.40 25.09 7.06
CA VAL A 411 -0.52 24.85 5.91
C VAL A 411 -0.98 23.60 5.14
N ALA A 412 -1.03 23.71 3.81
CA ALA A 412 -1.46 22.65 2.88
C ALA A 412 -2.76 21.96 3.35
N ALA A 413 -3.75 22.81 3.63
CA ALA A 413 -5.03 22.40 4.18
C ALA A 413 -5.96 21.86 3.09
N TYR A 414 -6.62 20.72 3.34
CA TYR A 414 -7.64 20.18 2.44
C TYR A 414 -8.79 19.52 3.20
N GLY A 415 -9.95 19.43 2.55
CA GLY A 415 -11.18 18.87 3.11
C GLY A 415 -11.38 17.39 2.76
N ALA A 416 -12.50 16.86 3.27
CA ALA A 416 -12.91 15.47 3.08
C ALA A 416 -13.11 15.10 1.59
N LYS A 417 -13.73 15.98 0.81
CA LYS A 417 -14.01 15.73 -0.61
C LYS A 417 -12.71 15.59 -1.40
N GLU A 418 -11.78 16.53 -1.22
CA GLU A 418 -10.49 16.51 -1.88
C GLU A 418 -9.69 15.27 -1.48
N ALA A 419 -9.66 14.91 -0.20
CA ALA A 419 -8.98 13.70 0.27
C ALA A 419 -9.52 12.42 -0.40
N LEU A 420 -10.85 12.30 -0.53
CA LEU A 420 -11.48 11.16 -1.19
C LEU A 420 -11.21 11.13 -2.70
N GLU A 421 -11.30 12.27 -3.38
CA GLU A 421 -11.04 12.38 -4.83
C GLU A 421 -9.57 12.09 -5.20
N TRP A 422 -8.64 12.40 -4.29
CA TRP A 422 -7.21 12.11 -4.47
C TRP A 422 -6.80 10.70 -3.98
N GLY A 423 -7.71 9.91 -3.40
CA GLY A 423 -7.39 8.58 -2.89
C GLY A 423 -6.54 8.57 -1.62
N THR A 424 -6.59 9.67 -0.86
CA THR A 424 -5.87 9.81 0.41
C THR A 424 -6.48 8.89 1.47
N THR A 425 -5.62 8.12 2.12
CA THR A 425 -5.99 7.15 3.17
C THR A 425 -5.18 7.37 4.44
N GLY A 426 -5.57 6.74 5.56
CA GLY A 426 -4.84 6.85 6.83
C GLY A 426 -5.07 8.17 7.55
N ALA A 427 -4.02 8.68 8.21
CA ALA A 427 -4.09 9.89 9.03
C ALA A 427 -4.52 11.14 8.21
N GLY A 428 -4.11 11.23 6.93
CA GLY A 428 -4.52 12.33 6.05
C GLY A 428 -6.04 12.37 5.82
N LEU A 429 -6.69 11.20 5.72
CA LEU A 429 -8.14 11.09 5.59
C LEU A 429 -8.83 11.36 6.93
N ARG A 430 -8.36 10.73 8.01
CA ARG A 430 -8.93 10.91 9.36
C ARG A 430 -8.85 12.35 9.86
N ALA A 431 -7.82 13.10 9.45
CA ALA A 431 -7.70 14.53 9.76
C ALA A 431 -8.87 15.37 9.22
N THR A 432 -9.52 14.93 8.13
CA THR A 432 -10.70 15.59 7.55
C THR A 432 -12.01 15.29 8.28
N GLY A 433 -11.97 14.53 9.38
CA GLY A 433 -13.17 14.15 10.14
C GLY A 433 -13.84 12.85 9.69
N ILE A 434 -13.32 12.19 8.65
CA ILE A 434 -13.84 10.88 8.21
C ILE A 434 -13.31 9.78 9.13
N ASP A 435 -14.21 9.15 9.88
CA ASP A 435 -13.91 8.00 10.74
C ASP A 435 -13.84 6.71 9.90
N PHE A 436 -12.70 6.49 9.26
CA PHE A 436 -12.42 5.27 8.51
C PHE A 436 -11.00 4.76 8.82
N ASP A 437 -10.94 3.59 9.45
CA ASP A 437 -9.72 2.82 9.72
C ASP A 437 -10.02 1.34 9.48
N VAL A 438 -9.18 0.68 8.68
CA VAL A 438 -9.44 -0.70 8.27
C VAL A 438 -9.47 -1.63 9.48
N ARG A 439 -8.72 -1.37 10.54
CA ARG A 439 -8.67 -2.25 11.73
C ARG A 439 -10.00 -2.32 12.48
N LYS A 440 -10.84 -1.29 12.38
CA LYS A 440 -12.19 -1.27 12.98
C LYS A 440 -13.30 -1.49 11.95
N ALA A 441 -13.20 -0.86 10.77
CA ALA A 441 -14.21 -0.98 9.73
C ALA A 441 -14.23 -2.37 9.06
N ARG A 442 -13.05 -3.00 8.93
CA ARG A 442 -12.84 -4.29 8.24
C ARG A 442 -11.74 -5.08 8.97
N PRO A 443 -12.00 -5.51 10.20
CA PRO A 443 -10.97 -6.09 11.06
C PRO A 443 -10.35 -7.35 10.43
N TYR A 444 -9.07 -7.56 10.75
CA TYR A 444 -8.25 -8.68 10.31
C TYR A 444 -7.34 -9.12 11.45
N SER A 445 -6.84 -10.35 11.42
CA SER A 445 -5.88 -10.88 12.42
C SER A 445 -6.31 -10.64 13.89
N GLY A 446 -7.62 -10.57 14.18
CA GLY A 446 -8.14 -10.39 15.53
C GLY A 446 -8.16 -8.95 16.08
N TYR A 447 -7.94 -7.91 15.26
CA TYR A 447 -8.02 -6.50 15.71
C TYR A 447 -9.37 -6.14 16.38
N GLU A 448 -10.45 -6.83 16.03
CA GLU A 448 -11.78 -6.69 16.63
C GLU A 448 -11.82 -7.02 18.13
N ASN A 449 -10.87 -7.83 18.62
CA ASN A 449 -10.79 -8.24 20.02
C ASN A 449 -10.03 -7.25 20.91
N PHE A 450 -9.48 -6.17 20.34
CA PHE A 450 -8.73 -5.15 21.07
C PHE A 450 -9.55 -3.87 21.26
N ASP A 451 -9.47 -3.32 22.47
CA ASP A 451 -10.12 -2.08 22.85
C ASP A 451 -9.17 -0.89 22.62
N PHE A 452 -9.47 -0.09 21.61
CA PHE A 452 -8.74 1.11 21.23
C PHE A 452 -9.65 2.03 20.42
N GLU A 453 -9.29 3.31 20.39
CA GLU A 453 -10.03 4.35 19.70
C GLU A 453 -9.30 4.78 18.43
N ILE A 454 -10.05 5.20 17.42
CA ILE A 454 -9.50 5.77 16.19
C ILE A 454 -9.44 7.29 16.36
N PRO A 455 -8.26 7.91 16.29
CA PRO A 455 -8.18 9.36 16.38
C PRO A 455 -8.67 10.00 15.08
N VAL A 456 -9.62 10.92 15.21
CA VAL A 456 -10.26 11.63 14.09
C VAL A 456 -10.11 13.14 14.29
N GLY A 457 -9.83 13.85 13.19
CA GLY A 457 -9.61 15.29 13.18
C GLY A 457 -10.89 16.13 13.15
N GLY A 458 -10.74 17.45 13.22
CA GLY A 458 -11.84 18.41 13.34
C GLY A 458 -12.53 18.82 12.03
N GLY A 459 -12.22 18.19 10.89
CA GLY A 459 -12.87 18.45 9.60
C GLY A 459 -11.94 18.94 8.49
N VAL A 460 -10.84 19.61 8.83
CA VAL A 460 -9.85 20.12 7.88
C VAL A 460 -8.50 19.47 8.19
N SER A 461 -7.88 18.88 7.18
CA SER A 461 -6.57 18.26 7.28
C SER A 461 -5.49 19.29 6.99
N ASP A 462 -4.78 19.77 8.02
CA ASP A 462 -3.57 20.57 7.89
C ASP A 462 -2.32 19.79 8.38
N CYS A 463 -1.13 20.35 8.14
CA CYS A 463 0.12 19.68 8.53
C CYS A 463 0.16 19.34 10.03
N TYR A 464 -0.30 20.25 10.88
CA TYR A 464 -0.30 20.06 12.34
C TYR A 464 -1.23 18.93 12.78
N THR A 465 -2.46 18.91 12.28
CA THR A 465 -3.49 17.92 12.64
C THR A 465 -3.05 16.52 12.25
N ARG A 466 -2.47 16.34 11.07
CA ARG A 466 -1.94 15.04 10.62
C ARG A 466 -0.91 14.47 11.60
N VAL A 467 0.02 15.31 12.06
CA VAL A 467 1.07 14.91 13.01
C VAL A 467 0.48 14.60 14.38
N MET A 468 -0.45 15.42 14.87
CA MET A 468 -1.10 15.18 16.17
C MET A 468 -1.95 13.91 16.18
N LEU A 469 -2.58 13.54 15.06
CA LEU A 469 -3.26 12.25 14.95
C LEU A 469 -2.28 11.08 15.08
N LYS A 470 -1.08 11.16 14.48
CA LYS A 470 -0.04 10.13 14.66
C LYS A 470 0.44 10.02 16.11
N VAL A 471 0.51 11.15 16.83
CA VAL A 471 0.82 11.16 18.27
C VAL A 471 -0.26 10.43 19.08
N GLU A 472 -1.54 10.60 18.72
CA GLU A 472 -2.60 9.85 19.37
C GLU A 472 -2.59 8.37 18.98
N GLU A 473 -2.32 8.04 17.71
CA GLU A 473 -2.12 6.65 17.27
C GLU A 473 -1.03 5.95 18.07
N LEU A 474 0.07 6.64 18.43
CA LEU A 474 1.10 6.08 19.33
C LEU A 474 0.52 5.64 20.68
N ARG A 475 -0.38 6.44 21.27
CA ARG A 475 -1.02 6.10 22.56
C ARG A 475 -1.94 4.89 22.41
N GLN A 476 -2.70 4.83 21.32
CA GLN A 476 -3.59 3.71 21.04
C GLN A 476 -2.80 2.43 20.74
N SER A 477 -1.68 2.50 20.03
CA SER A 477 -0.75 1.37 19.85
C SER A 477 -0.19 0.86 21.17
N LEU A 478 0.20 1.75 22.09
CA LEU A 478 0.65 1.35 23.43
C LEU A 478 -0.46 0.61 24.21
N ARG A 479 -1.71 1.08 24.11
CA ARG A 479 -2.88 0.40 24.71
C ARG A 479 -3.14 -0.98 24.12
N ILE A 480 -2.97 -1.15 22.81
CA ILE A 480 -3.07 -2.47 22.14
C ILE A 480 -1.95 -3.39 22.63
N LEU A 481 -0.71 -2.89 22.70
CA LEU A 481 0.43 -3.67 23.18
C LEU A 481 0.28 -4.13 24.64
N GLU A 482 -0.27 -3.29 25.50
CA GLU A 482 -0.60 -3.68 26.88
C GLU A 482 -1.63 -4.81 26.92
N GLN A 483 -2.65 -4.78 26.05
CA GLN A 483 -3.61 -5.88 25.92
C GLN A 483 -2.97 -7.15 25.37
N CYS A 484 -2.07 -7.06 24.38
CA CYS A 484 -1.30 -8.21 23.89
C CYS A 484 -0.46 -8.85 24.99
N LEU A 485 0.17 -8.03 25.84
CA LEU A 485 0.97 -8.51 26.97
C LEU A 485 0.12 -9.28 27.99
N ASN A 486 -1.08 -8.78 28.30
CA ASN A 486 -1.95 -9.35 29.32
C ASN A 486 -2.74 -10.57 28.83
N ASN A 487 -3.05 -10.63 27.53
CA ASN A 487 -4.00 -11.60 26.96
C ASN A 487 -3.39 -12.49 25.86
N MET A 488 -2.07 -12.71 25.84
CA MET A 488 -1.42 -13.56 24.84
C MET A 488 -1.93 -15.02 24.93
N PRO A 489 -2.61 -15.56 23.89
CA PRO A 489 -3.14 -16.92 23.94
C PRO A 489 -2.04 -17.98 23.93
N GLU A 490 -2.27 -19.10 24.60
CA GLU A 490 -1.46 -20.31 24.40
C GLU A 490 -1.83 -21.00 23.08
N GLY A 491 -0.93 -21.82 22.54
CA GLY A 491 -1.21 -22.63 21.35
C GLY A 491 -0.06 -22.64 20.34
N PRO A 492 -0.27 -23.27 19.17
CA PRO A 492 0.75 -23.36 18.13
C PRO A 492 0.98 -22.02 17.42
N PHE A 493 2.21 -21.78 16.98
CA PHE A 493 2.61 -20.57 16.23
C PHE A 493 2.50 -20.75 14.69
N LYS A 494 1.97 -21.91 14.24
CA LYS A 494 1.71 -22.26 12.84
C LYS A 494 0.41 -23.04 12.71
N ALA A 495 -0.30 -22.83 11.62
CA ALA A 495 -1.49 -23.56 11.24
C ALA A 495 -1.14 -24.99 10.82
N ASP A 496 -1.98 -25.94 11.22
CA ASP A 496 -1.88 -27.34 10.79
C ASP A 496 -2.54 -27.49 9.41
N HIS A 497 -1.84 -27.06 8.36
CA HIS A 497 -2.34 -27.07 6.99
C HIS A 497 -1.23 -27.51 6.00
N PRO A 498 -1.55 -28.31 4.95
CA PRO A 498 -0.55 -28.82 4.01
C PRO A 498 0.22 -27.74 3.23
N LEU A 499 -0.34 -26.54 3.10
CA LEU A 499 0.28 -25.37 2.46
C LEU A 499 0.91 -24.37 3.44
N THR A 500 0.94 -24.67 4.75
CA THR A 500 1.70 -23.86 5.71
C THR A 500 3.19 -24.00 5.40
N THR A 501 3.87 -22.87 5.18
CA THR A 501 5.27 -22.86 4.72
C THR A 501 6.14 -21.88 5.52
N PRO A 502 7.28 -22.32 6.09
CA PRO A 502 7.81 -23.70 6.08
C PRO A 502 7.08 -24.59 7.10
N PRO A 503 7.03 -25.91 6.92
CA PRO A 503 6.37 -26.81 7.86
C PRO A 503 7.13 -26.90 9.20
N PRO A 504 6.48 -27.34 10.30
CA PRO A 504 7.12 -27.49 11.61
C PRO A 504 8.31 -28.46 11.58
N LYS A 505 9.49 -27.99 11.98
CA LYS A 505 10.75 -28.74 11.84
C LYS A 505 10.81 -29.97 12.76
N GLU A 506 10.15 -29.91 13.92
CA GLU A 506 10.16 -31.01 14.90
C GLU A 506 9.53 -32.30 14.33
N ARG A 507 8.50 -32.15 13.49
CA ARG A 507 7.81 -33.28 12.85
C ARG A 507 8.59 -33.85 11.67
N THR A 508 9.32 -33.00 10.95
CA THR A 508 10.09 -33.33 9.74
C THR A 508 11.08 -34.47 9.95
N LEU A 509 11.68 -34.58 11.13
CA LEU A 509 12.66 -35.63 11.45
C LEU A 509 12.01 -36.95 11.93
N GLN A 510 10.69 -36.96 12.15
CA GLN A 510 9.96 -38.09 12.73
C GLN A 510 9.07 -38.80 11.70
N HIS A 511 8.55 -38.09 10.69
CA HIS A 511 7.62 -38.62 9.70
C HIS A 511 8.09 -38.32 8.26
N ILE A 512 8.15 -39.35 7.43
CA ILE A 512 8.60 -39.23 6.03
C ILE A 512 7.71 -38.28 5.22
N GLU A 513 6.41 -38.26 5.50
CA GLU A 513 5.42 -37.40 4.84
C GLU A 513 5.71 -35.91 5.09
N THR A 514 6.07 -35.57 6.32
CA THR A 514 6.44 -34.19 6.68
C THR A 514 7.81 -33.80 6.12
N LEU A 515 8.74 -34.76 5.99
CA LEU A 515 10.03 -34.55 5.33
C LEU A 515 9.86 -34.25 3.83
N ILE A 516 9.03 -35.01 3.13
CA ILE A 516 8.71 -34.78 1.72
C ILE A 516 8.09 -33.39 1.54
N THR A 517 7.10 -33.05 2.38
CA THR A 517 6.44 -31.74 2.33
C THR A 517 7.43 -30.60 2.57
N HIS A 518 8.32 -30.74 3.56
CA HIS A 518 9.39 -29.77 3.82
C HIS A 518 10.33 -29.62 2.62
N PHE A 519 10.81 -30.73 2.05
CA PHE A 519 11.73 -30.71 0.91
C PHE A 519 11.11 -30.00 -0.30
N LEU A 520 9.86 -30.32 -0.64
CA LEU A 520 9.16 -29.72 -1.78
C LEU A 520 8.91 -28.23 -1.56
N GLN A 521 8.34 -27.86 -0.41
CA GLN A 521 8.00 -26.46 -0.15
C GLN A 521 9.23 -25.55 -0.01
N VAL A 522 10.34 -26.04 0.56
CA VAL A 522 11.56 -25.24 0.72
C VAL A 522 12.38 -25.18 -0.57
N SER A 523 12.39 -26.24 -1.38
CA SER A 523 13.18 -26.27 -2.62
C SER A 523 12.45 -25.64 -3.81
N TRP A 524 11.15 -25.93 -3.96
CA TRP A 524 10.35 -25.48 -5.10
C TRP A 524 9.37 -24.36 -4.74
N GLY A 525 8.86 -24.35 -3.51
CA GLY A 525 7.80 -23.45 -3.07
C GLY A 525 6.43 -24.15 -2.99
N PRO A 526 5.49 -23.62 -2.18
CA PRO A 526 4.13 -24.15 -2.12
C PRO A 526 3.36 -23.80 -3.41
N VAL A 527 2.60 -24.74 -3.96
CA VAL A 527 1.71 -24.51 -5.11
C VAL A 527 0.39 -23.96 -4.60
N MET A 528 0.06 -22.72 -4.99
CA MET A 528 -1.20 -22.09 -4.58
C MET A 528 -2.31 -22.37 -5.60
N PRO A 529 -3.57 -22.58 -5.17
CA PRO A 529 -4.67 -22.84 -6.09
C PRO A 529 -4.92 -21.64 -7.02
N ALA A 530 -5.46 -21.91 -8.21
CA ALA A 530 -5.77 -20.86 -9.19
C ALA A 530 -6.96 -20.02 -8.71
N ASN A 531 -6.72 -18.73 -8.45
CA ASN A 531 -7.74 -17.74 -8.12
C ASN A 531 -7.11 -16.34 -8.03
N GLU A 532 -7.94 -15.35 -7.70
CA GLU A 532 -7.52 -14.01 -7.35
C GLU A 532 -7.88 -13.71 -5.91
N SER A 533 -6.98 -13.04 -5.20
CA SER A 533 -7.15 -12.65 -3.80
C SER A 533 -6.66 -11.25 -3.57
N PHE A 534 -7.24 -10.62 -2.57
CA PHE A 534 -6.97 -9.26 -2.19
C PHE A 534 -7.00 -9.14 -0.67
N GLN A 535 -6.05 -8.40 -0.13
CA GLN A 535 -6.10 -7.96 1.26
C GLN A 535 -5.59 -6.54 1.39
N MET A 536 -6.38 -5.72 2.08
CA MET A 536 -5.96 -4.42 2.60
C MET A 536 -5.69 -4.49 4.10
N VAL A 537 -4.72 -3.71 4.57
CA VAL A 537 -4.45 -3.50 5.98
C VAL A 537 -4.25 -2.01 6.25
N GLU A 538 -4.54 -1.56 7.46
CA GLU A 538 -4.13 -0.24 7.92
C GLU A 538 -2.64 -0.29 8.28
N ALA A 539 -1.77 -0.01 7.31
CA ALA A 539 -0.34 0.10 7.55
C ALA A 539 -0.01 1.40 8.32
N THR A 540 1.27 1.70 8.51
CA THR A 540 1.69 2.88 9.27
C THR A 540 1.29 4.17 8.56
N LYS A 541 1.44 4.24 7.23
CA LYS A 541 1.18 5.46 6.44
C LYS A 541 -0.28 5.59 5.99
N GLY A 542 -1.03 4.49 5.98
CA GLY A 542 -2.41 4.42 5.49
C GLY A 542 -2.73 3.03 4.99
N ILE A 543 -3.68 2.90 4.07
CA ILE A 543 -4.11 1.59 3.59
C ILE A 543 -3.08 1.02 2.63
N ASN A 544 -2.43 -0.08 3.00
CA ASN A 544 -1.55 -0.86 2.13
C ASN A 544 -2.28 -2.13 1.70
N SER A 545 -2.17 -2.52 0.44
CA SER A 545 -2.85 -3.73 -0.05
C SER A 545 -2.07 -4.48 -1.10
N TYR A 546 -2.28 -5.79 -1.12
CA TYR A 546 -1.78 -6.69 -2.14
C TYR A 546 -2.96 -7.31 -2.88
N TYR A 547 -2.92 -7.21 -4.21
CA TYR A 547 -3.80 -7.96 -5.10
C TYR A 547 -2.95 -9.03 -5.80
N LEU A 548 -3.34 -10.29 -5.61
CA LEU A 548 -2.58 -11.46 -6.02
C LEU A 548 -3.41 -12.30 -6.97
N THR A 549 -2.85 -12.62 -8.13
CA THR A 549 -3.40 -13.60 -9.06
C THR A 549 -2.53 -14.85 -9.06
N SER A 550 -3.15 -16.00 -8.82
CA SER A 550 -2.52 -17.32 -8.91
C SER A 550 -3.10 -18.06 -10.10
N ASP A 551 -2.22 -18.69 -10.89
CA ASP A 551 -2.59 -19.57 -12.01
C ASP A 551 -2.28 -21.05 -11.70
N GLY A 552 -2.30 -21.44 -10.42
CA GLY A 552 -2.03 -22.83 -10.02
C GLY A 552 -0.53 -23.17 -9.94
N SER A 553 0.33 -22.21 -9.57
CA SER A 553 1.79 -22.33 -9.62
C SER A 553 2.46 -22.07 -8.27
N THR A 554 3.78 -22.34 -8.18
CA THR A 554 4.62 -22.01 -7.02
C THR A 554 4.95 -20.52 -6.90
N MET A 555 4.65 -19.73 -7.94
CA MET A 555 4.89 -18.29 -8.03
C MET A 555 3.58 -17.57 -8.34
N SER A 556 3.51 -16.27 -8.04
CA SER A 556 2.36 -15.46 -8.42
C SER A 556 2.30 -15.28 -9.94
N TYR A 557 1.11 -15.36 -10.52
CA TYR A 557 0.92 -14.90 -11.89
C TYR A 557 1.04 -13.39 -11.97
N ARG A 558 0.46 -12.66 -11.00
CA ARG A 558 0.57 -11.21 -10.86
C ARG A 558 0.55 -10.82 -9.40
N THR A 559 1.45 -9.93 -8.99
CA THR A 559 1.48 -9.30 -7.66
C THR A 559 1.41 -7.79 -7.80
N ARG A 560 0.21 -7.21 -7.61
CA ARG A 560 0.03 -5.75 -7.54
C ARG A 560 0.16 -5.28 -6.09
N ILE A 561 0.97 -4.24 -5.90
CA ILE A 561 1.19 -3.59 -4.61
C ILE A 561 0.61 -2.18 -4.68
N ARG A 562 -0.32 -1.86 -3.78
CA ARG A 562 -0.83 -0.50 -3.60
C ARG A 562 -0.37 0.03 -2.26
N THR A 563 0.54 1.01 -2.31
CA THR A 563 1.00 1.76 -1.15
C THR A 563 0.23 3.08 -1.02
N PRO A 564 0.01 3.59 0.20
CA PRO A 564 -0.76 4.82 0.41
C PRO A 564 -0.01 6.07 -0.09
N SER A 565 1.31 6.12 0.08
CA SER A 565 2.14 7.28 -0.23
C SER A 565 2.13 7.67 -1.71
N TYR A 566 1.89 6.72 -2.61
CA TYR A 566 1.78 7.01 -4.05
C TYR A 566 0.67 8.01 -4.34
N ALA A 567 -0.53 7.77 -3.81
CA ALA A 567 -1.66 8.69 -3.92
C ALA A 567 -1.43 9.99 -3.14
N HIS A 568 -0.79 9.90 -1.97
CA HIS A 568 -0.52 11.07 -1.13
C HIS A 568 0.44 12.07 -1.81
N LEU A 569 1.51 11.60 -2.44
CA LEU A 569 2.45 12.48 -3.16
C LEU A 569 1.85 13.07 -4.43
N GLN A 570 0.96 12.33 -5.10
CA GLN A 570 0.25 12.83 -6.26
C GLN A 570 -0.60 14.06 -5.95
N GLN A 571 -1.15 14.15 -4.73
CA GLN A 571 -1.97 15.28 -4.29
C GLN A 571 -1.16 16.58 -4.12
N ILE A 572 0.18 16.53 -4.08
CA ILE A 572 1.02 17.69 -3.72
C ILE A 572 0.65 18.98 -4.47
N PRO A 573 0.54 18.98 -5.82
CA PRO A 573 0.21 20.20 -6.56
C PRO A 573 -1.16 20.77 -6.21
N ALA A 574 -2.13 19.93 -5.83
CA ALA A 574 -3.44 20.42 -5.46
C ALA A 574 -3.45 21.10 -4.08
N ALA A 575 -2.56 20.70 -3.17
CA ALA A 575 -2.54 21.18 -1.78
C ALA A 575 -1.62 22.40 -1.55
N ILE A 576 -0.57 22.59 -2.36
CA ILE A 576 0.49 23.58 -2.10
C ILE A 576 0.45 24.81 -3.03
N ARG A 577 -0.38 24.82 -4.06
CA ARG A 577 -0.53 25.99 -4.96
C ARG A 577 -0.95 27.22 -4.16
N GLY A 578 -0.27 28.33 -4.41
CA GLY A 578 -0.42 29.60 -3.69
C GLY A 578 0.27 29.66 -2.33
N SER A 579 1.02 28.62 -1.94
CA SER A 579 1.82 28.61 -0.70
C SER A 579 3.28 28.97 -0.98
N LEU A 580 4.04 29.25 0.08
CA LEU A 580 5.46 29.56 -0.04
C LEU A 580 6.32 28.28 -0.18
N VAL A 581 7.54 28.42 -0.70
CA VAL A 581 8.52 27.31 -0.73
C VAL A 581 8.79 26.73 0.66
N SER A 582 8.78 27.57 1.70
CA SER A 582 9.00 27.10 3.07
C SER A 582 7.84 26.25 3.61
N ASP A 583 6.61 26.46 3.10
CA ASP A 583 5.43 25.68 3.46
C ASP A 583 5.44 24.31 2.80
N LEU A 584 6.00 24.20 1.58
CA LEU A 584 6.21 22.92 0.91
C LEU A 584 7.06 21.98 1.76
N ILE A 585 8.13 22.49 2.38
CA ILE A 585 9.00 21.68 3.24
C ILE A 585 8.23 21.12 4.44
N VAL A 586 7.40 21.95 5.09
CA VAL A 586 6.55 21.53 6.21
C VAL A 586 5.50 20.52 5.74
N TYR A 587 4.95 20.73 4.55
CA TYR A 587 3.97 19.82 3.98
C TYR A 587 4.56 18.46 3.66
N LEU A 588 5.72 18.39 3.02
CA LEU A 588 6.45 17.14 2.76
C LEU A 588 6.70 16.37 4.06
N GLY A 589 7.18 17.05 5.10
CA GLY A 589 7.36 16.45 6.42
C GLY A 589 6.07 15.90 7.03
N SER A 590 4.90 16.39 6.61
CA SER A 590 3.59 15.95 7.14
C SER A 590 2.96 14.76 6.41
N ILE A 591 3.44 14.36 5.23
CA ILE A 591 2.80 13.32 4.39
C ILE A 591 3.13 11.87 4.85
N ASP A 592 4.14 11.66 5.71
CA ASP A 592 4.68 10.33 6.10
C ASP A 592 4.86 9.42 4.88
N PHE A 593 5.85 9.71 4.04
CA PHE A 593 6.17 8.89 2.87
C PHE A 593 7.59 8.34 2.97
N VAL A 594 7.87 7.30 2.20
CA VAL A 594 9.20 6.76 2.01
C VAL A 594 9.35 6.42 0.55
N MET A 595 10.37 6.93 -0.15
CA MET A 595 10.44 6.76 -1.62
C MET A 595 10.49 5.31 -2.11
N SER A 596 10.95 4.36 -1.27
CA SER A 596 10.87 2.94 -1.63
C SER A 596 9.43 2.42 -1.72
N ASP A 597 8.48 2.99 -0.97
CA ASP A 597 7.07 2.59 -1.01
C ASP A 597 6.34 3.24 -2.17
N VAL A 598 6.73 4.46 -2.55
CA VAL A 598 6.21 5.18 -3.70
C VAL A 598 6.63 4.49 -4.98
N ASP A 599 7.90 4.08 -5.08
CA ASP A 599 8.44 3.56 -6.33
C ASP A 599 8.37 2.03 -6.43
N ARG A 600 8.31 1.30 -5.31
CA ARG A 600 8.28 -0.18 -5.22
C ARG A 600 9.52 -0.87 -5.80
#